data_AF-A0A8J7WU13-F1
#
_entry.id   AF-A0A8J7WU13-F1
#
_cell.length_a   1.000
_cell.length_b   1.000
_cell.length_c   1.000
_cell.angle_alpha   90.00
_cell.angle_beta   90.00
_cell.angle_gamma   90.00
#
_symmetry.space_group_name_H-M   'P 1'
#
loop_
_entity.id
_entity.type
_entity.pdbx_description
1 polymer ?
#
loop_
_entity_poly.entity_id
_entity_poly.type
_entity_poly.pdbx_seq_one_letter_code
_entity_poly.pdbx_strand_id
1 'polypeptide(L)'
;MTYGSSVREELRDPTRELRRAIPTVYEGYKQLHDAALADGALDVKSKELIALAIAITRECDGCIAAHAHAAVRHGVTPAEAAEAIGVAILMNGGPGTVYGPRAYAAVREFHADASLTPAAAAHHGQHA
;
A
#
# COMPACT_ATOMS: atom_id res chain seq x y z
N MET A 1 8.47 3.22 -16.70
CA MET A 1 7.27 4.01 -16.35
C MET A 1 7.07 3.85 -14.85
N THR A 2 6.97 4.97 -14.14
CA THR A 2 6.66 5.02 -12.71
C THR A 2 5.14 5.03 -12.55
N TYR A 3 4.61 4.23 -11.64
CA TYR A 3 3.17 4.11 -11.39
C TYR A 3 2.84 4.54 -9.96
N GLY A 4 3.51 3.96 -8.98
CA GLY A 4 3.31 4.32 -7.58
C GLY A 4 4.12 5.54 -7.15
N SER A 5 5.38 5.65 -7.59
CA SER A 5 6.26 6.73 -7.10
C SER A 5 5.82 8.12 -7.59
N SER A 6 5.39 8.24 -8.85
CA SER A 6 4.89 9.51 -9.41
C SER A 6 3.62 10.00 -8.71
N VAL A 7 2.67 9.11 -8.42
CA VAL A 7 1.44 9.46 -7.68
C VAL A 7 1.79 9.95 -6.27
N ARG A 8 2.74 9.30 -5.60
CA ARG A 8 3.19 9.71 -4.26
C ARG A 8 3.93 11.04 -4.29
N GLU A 9 4.71 11.30 -5.35
CA GLU A 9 5.41 12.56 -5.58
C GLU A 9 4.41 13.71 -5.75
N GLU A 10 3.42 13.53 -6.62
CA GLU A 10 2.35 14.50 -6.90
C GLU A 10 1.58 14.88 -5.63
N LEU A 11 1.26 13.89 -4.79
CA LEU A 11 0.47 14.11 -3.57
C LEU A 11 1.28 14.67 -2.40
N ARG A 12 2.62 14.71 -2.47
CA ARG A 12 3.46 15.00 -1.30
C ARG A 12 3.18 16.38 -0.70
N ASP A 13 3.26 17.42 -1.51
CA ASP A 13 3.14 18.80 -1.03
C ASP A 13 1.70 19.18 -0.69
N PRO A 14 0.67 18.85 -1.52
CA PRO A 14 -0.73 19.05 -1.16
C PRO A 14 -1.11 18.34 0.15
N THR A 15 -0.65 17.10 0.36
CA THR A 15 -0.91 16.37 1.61
C THR A 15 -0.24 17.06 2.81
N ARG A 16 0.99 17.57 2.65
CA ARG A 16 1.70 18.29 3.72
C ARG A 16 0.99 19.60 4.09
N GLU A 17 0.51 20.34 3.10
CA GLU A 17 -0.25 21.58 3.33
C GLU A 17 -1.56 21.29 4.04
N LEU A 18 -2.33 20.31 3.57
CA LEU A 18 -3.61 19.93 4.18
C LEU A 18 -3.42 19.41 5.62
N ARG A 19 -2.36 18.64 5.89
CA ARG A 19 -1.98 18.22 7.25
C ARG A 19 -1.77 19.38 8.20
N ARG A 20 -1.19 20.50 7.74
CA ARG A 20 -1.00 21.70 8.56
C ARG A 20 -2.31 22.44 8.80
N ALA A 21 -3.22 22.41 7.83
CA ALA A 21 -4.52 23.08 7.94
C ALA A 21 -5.51 22.34 8.87
N ILE A 22 -5.49 21.01 8.88
CA ILE A 22 -6.40 20.17 9.70
C ILE A 22 -5.65 19.11 10.53
N PRO A 23 -4.73 19.52 11.43
CA PRO A 23 -3.80 18.60 12.10
C PRO A 23 -4.50 17.55 12.97
N THR A 24 -5.60 17.92 13.64
CA THR A 24 -6.34 17.00 14.53
C THR A 24 -7.06 15.89 13.76
N VAL A 25 -7.54 16.17 12.54
CA VAL A 25 -8.16 15.16 11.67
C VAL A 25 -7.12 14.14 11.23
N TYR A 26 -5.94 14.60 10.80
CA TYR A 26 -4.86 13.71 10.41
C TYR A 26 -4.32 12.88 11.57
N GLU A 27 -4.25 13.45 12.78
CA GLU A 27 -3.84 12.73 13.97
C GLU A 27 -4.83 11.60 14.31
N GLY A 28 -6.13 11.90 14.35
CA GLY A 28 -7.15 10.88 14.58
C GLY A 28 -7.16 9.79 13.49
N TYR A 29 -6.99 10.18 12.23
CA TYR A 29 -6.88 9.22 11.13
C TYR A 29 -5.61 8.36 11.23
N LYS A 30 -4.47 8.93 11.63
CA LYS A 30 -3.23 8.19 11.86
C LYS A 30 -3.41 7.14 12.94
N GLN A 31 -4.03 7.49 14.06
CA GLN A 31 -4.29 6.55 15.15
C GLN A 31 -5.17 5.38 14.70
N LEU A 32 -6.24 5.66 13.93
CA LEU A 32 -7.07 4.61 13.33
C LEU A 32 -6.27 3.72 12.38
N HIS A 33 -5.48 4.33 11.50
CA HIS A 33 -4.67 3.62 10.51
C HIS A 33 -3.65 2.68 11.19
N ASP A 34 -2.87 3.21 12.14
CA ASP A 34 -1.87 2.45 12.88
C ASP A 34 -2.51 1.28 13.64
N ALA A 35 -3.65 1.51 14.32
CA ALA A 35 -4.35 0.46 15.05
C ALA A 35 -4.93 -0.62 14.13
N ALA A 36 -5.47 -0.25 12.96
CA ALA A 36 -6.05 -1.20 12.02
C ALA A 36 -4.97 -2.11 11.39
N LEU A 37 -3.80 -1.56 11.08
CA LEU A 37 -2.70 -2.26 10.42
C LEU A 37 -1.71 -2.92 11.39
N ALA A 38 -1.81 -2.66 12.70
CA ALA A 38 -1.00 -3.33 13.71
C ALA A 38 -1.07 -4.86 13.62
N ASP A 39 0.03 -5.55 13.91
CA ASP A 39 0.09 -7.01 13.90
C ASP A 39 -0.89 -7.64 14.90
N GLY A 40 -1.41 -8.83 14.58
CA GLY A 40 -2.38 -9.53 15.41
C GLY A 40 -2.77 -10.88 14.84
N ALA A 41 -4.05 -11.26 14.95
CA ALA A 41 -4.54 -12.52 14.36
C ALA A 41 -4.37 -12.58 12.82
N LEU A 42 -4.30 -11.42 12.17
CA LEU A 42 -3.80 -11.27 10.81
C LEU A 42 -2.52 -10.46 10.87
N ASP A 43 -1.49 -10.92 10.16
CA ASP A 43 -0.23 -10.20 10.07
C ASP A 43 -0.36 -8.92 9.22
N VAL A 44 0.59 -8.00 9.39
CA VAL A 44 0.62 -6.72 8.65
C VAL A 44 0.60 -6.97 7.13
N LYS A 45 1.33 -8.00 6.67
CA LYS A 45 1.42 -8.38 5.26
C LYS A 45 0.03 -8.71 4.67
N SER A 46 -0.74 -9.55 5.35
CA SER A 46 -2.10 -9.92 4.93
C SER A 46 -3.02 -8.71 4.94
N LYS A 47 -2.91 -7.84 5.96
CA LYS A 47 -3.71 -6.63 6.05
C LYS A 47 -3.41 -5.63 4.92
N GLU A 48 -2.15 -5.50 4.52
CA GLU A 48 -1.77 -4.67 3.38
C GLU A 48 -2.28 -5.24 2.03
N LEU A 49 -2.33 -6.57 1.86
CA LEU A 49 -2.98 -7.18 0.69
C LEU A 49 -4.48 -6.89 0.65
N ILE A 50 -5.16 -6.95 1.80
CA ILE A 50 -6.57 -6.57 1.92
C ILE A 50 -6.75 -5.09 1.57
N ALA A 51 -5.90 -4.21 2.11
CA ALA A 51 -5.95 -2.79 1.84
C ALA A 51 -5.68 -2.47 0.36
N LEU A 52 -4.75 -3.16 -0.29
CA LEU A 52 -4.48 -3.05 -1.71
C LEU A 52 -5.69 -3.48 -2.56
N ALA A 53 -6.34 -4.60 -2.20
CA ALA A 53 -7.56 -5.04 -2.87
C ALA A 53 -8.69 -4.00 -2.72
N ILE A 54 -8.87 -3.42 -1.53
CA ILE A 54 -9.82 -2.32 -1.30
C ILE A 54 -9.44 -1.09 -2.13
N ALA A 55 -8.16 -0.72 -2.19
CA ALA A 55 -7.70 0.42 -2.99
C ALA A 55 -8.06 0.27 -4.48
N ILE A 56 -8.00 -0.95 -5.01
CA ILE A 56 -8.43 -1.28 -6.37
C ILE A 56 -9.95 -1.09 -6.52
N THR A 57 -10.76 -1.60 -5.59
CA THR A 57 -12.23 -1.44 -5.66
C THR A 57 -12.70 -0.01 -5.43
N ARG A 58 -11.89 0.80 -4.73
CA ARG A 58 -12.09 2.23 -4.56
C ARG A 58 -11.56 3.07 -5.71
N GLU A 59 -10.92 2.45 -6.70
CA GLU A 59 -10.44 3.12 -7.90
C GLU A 59 -9.47 4.29 -7.56
N CYS A 60 -8.69 4.10 -6.50
CA CYS A 60 -7.93 5.17 -5.86
C CYS A 60 -6.43 4.97 -6.11
N ASP A 61 -5.86 5.64 -7.12
CA ASP A 61 -4.43 5.52 -7.46
C ASP A 61 -3.51 5.91 -6.28
N GLY A 62 -3.89 6.92 -5.49
CA GLY A 62 -3.15 7.31 -4.27
C GLY A 62 -3.14 6.21 -3.20
N CYS A 63 -4.28 5.54 -3.00
CA CYS A 63 -4.41 4.42 -2.08
C CYS A 63 -3.64 3.20 -2.59
N ILE A 64 -3.70 2.93 -3.89
CA ILE A 64 -2.94 1.87 -4.56
C ILE A 64 -1.45 2.11 -4.34
N ALA A 65 -0.95 3.31 -4.60
CA ALA A 65 0.46 3.64 -4.45
C ALA A 65 0.94 3.52 -2.99
N ALA A 66 0.12 3.95 -2.02
CA ALA A 66 0.44 3.85 -0.61
C ALA A 66 0.52 2.39 -0.14
N HIS A 67 -0.52 1.60 -0.42
CA HIS A 67 -0.61 0.22 0.06
C HIS A 67 0.27 -0.75 -0.75
N ALA A 68 0.52 -0.51 -2.03
CA ALA A 68 1.52 -1.27 -2.79
C ALA A 68 2.93 -1.09 -2.20
N HIS A 69 3.30 0.14 -1.85
CA HIS A 69 4.61 0.41 -1.23
C HIS A 69 4.71 -0.23 0.17
N ALA A 70 3.68 -0.07 1.01
CA ALA A 70 3.65 -0.67 2.34
C ALA A 70 3.69 -2.20 2.27
N ALA A 71 2.86 -2.81 1.42
CA ALA A 71 2.85 -4.25 1.15
C ALA A 71 4.25 -4.79 0.82
N VAL A 72 4.95 -4.18 -0.13
CA VAL A 72 6.31 -4.59 -0.51
C VAL A 72 7.29 -4.45 0.65
N ARG A 73 7.22 -3.38 1.45
CA ARG A 73 8.07 -3.21 2.64
C ARG A 73 7.83 -4.28 3.70
N HIS A 74 6.62 -4.84 3.75
CA HIS A 74 6.26 -5.97 4.61
C HIS A 74 6.43 -7.33 3.93
N GLY A 75 7.15 -7.39 2.80
CA GLY A 75 7.55 -8.64 2.17
C GLY A 75 6.49 -9.28 1.27
N VAL A 76 5.50 -8.51 0.80
CA VAL A 76 4.63 -8.95 -0.30
C VAL A 76 5.44 -9.07 -1.59
N THR A 77 5.36 -10.26 -2.18
CA THR A 77 5.94 -10.55 -3.49
C THR A 77 4.98 -10.15 -4.62
N PRO A 78 5.46 -9.94 -5.85
CA PRO A 78 4.59 -9.72 -6.99
C PRO A 78 3.61 -10.87 -7.24
N ALA A 79 3.99 -12.11 -6.92
CA ALA A 79 3.12 -13.28 -7.06
C ALA A 79 1.92 -13.21 -6.09
N GLU A 80 2.17 -12.94 -4.80
CA GLU A 80 1.11 -12.79 -3.80
C GLU A 80 0.17 -11.62 -4.12
N ALA A 81 0.74 -10.50 -4.58
CA ALA A 81 -0.07 -9.37 -5.03
C ALA A 81 -0.93 -9.73 -6.24
N ALA A 82 -0.42 -10.51 -7.21
CA ALA A 82 -1.18 -10.94 -8.36
C ALA A 82 -2.38 -11.82 -7.99
N GLU A 83 -2.24 -12.72 -7.00
CA GLU A 83 -3.36 -13.52 -6.50
C GLU A 83 -4.44 -12.64 -5.84
N ALA A 84 -4.04 -11.71 -4.98
CA ALA A 84 -4.98 -10.76 -4.34
C ALA A 84 -5.69 -9.86 -5.38
N ILE A 85 -4.96 -9.41 -6.41
CA ILE A 85 -5.53 -8.64 -7.53
C ILE A 85 -6.53 -9.48 -8.32
N GLY A 86 -6.29 -10.79 -8.50
CA GLY A 86 -7.26 -11.71 -9.10
C GLY A 86 -8.59 -11.71 -8.35
N VAL A 87 -8.55 -11.73 -7.01
CA VAL A 87 -9.76 -11.62 -6.17
C VAL A 87 -10.41 -10.24 -6.33
N ALA A 88 -9.62 -9.16 -6.36
CA ALA A 88 -10.16 -7.82 -6.58
C ALA A 88 -10.85 -7.69 -7.95
N ILE A 89 -10.30 -8.29 -9.01
CA ILE A 89 -10.92 -8.32 -10.34
C ILE A 89 -12.22 -9.13 -10.32
N LEU A 90 -12.24 -10.30 -9.69
CA LEU A 90 -13.45 -11.12 -9.53
C LEU A 90 -14.58 -10.31 -8.87
N MET A 91 -14.27 -9.59 -7.80
CA MET A 91 -15.27 -8.84 -7.03
C MET A 91 -15.67 -7.52 -7.66
N ASN A 92 -14.79 -6.88 -8.43
CA ASN A 92 -15.01 -5.55 -8.99
C ASN A 92 -15.39 -5.57 -10.48
N GLY A 93 -15.26 -6.71 -11.16
CA GLY A 93 -15.57 -6.85 -12.58
C GLY A 93 -14.72 -5.95 -13.49
N GLY A 94 -15.37 -5.27 -14.43
CA GLY A 94 -14.74 -4.42 -15.44
C GLY A 94 -13.74 -3.40 -14.88
N PRO A 95 -14.11 -2.54 -13.90
CA PRO A 95 -13.17 -1.60 -13.31
C PRO A 95 -11.95 -2.26 -12.65
N GLY A 96 -12.12 -3.47 -12.09
CA GLY A 96 -11.01 -4.27 -11.58
C GLY A 96 -9.94 -4.55 -12.64
N THR A 97 -10.33 -4.76 -13.91
CA THR A 97 -9.38 -5.01 -15.00
C THR A 97 -8.60 -3.75 -15.42
N VAL A 98 -8.98 -2.57 -14.93
CA VAL A 98 -8.24 -1.31 -15.14
C VAL A 98 -7.33 -1.02 -13.95
N TYR A 99 -7.87 -1.03 -12.74
CA TYR A 99 -7.11 -0.68 -11.53
C TYR A 99 -6.22 -1.81 -11.02
N GLY A 100 -6.55 -3.07 -11.32
CA GLY A 100 -5.72 -4.23 -11.01
C GLY A 100 -4.33 -4.16 -11.66
N PRO A 101 -4.22 -3.97 -13.00
CA PRO A 101 -2.93 -3.78 -13.66
C PRO A 101 -2.13 -2.58 -13.14
N ARG A 102 -2.80 -1.48 -12.76
CA ARG A 102 -2.14 -0.32 -12.13
C ARG A 102 -1.54 -0.68 -10.78
N ALA A 103 -2.29 -1.39 -9.94
CA ALA A 103 -1.80 -1.89 -8.66
C ALA A 103 -0.63 -2.87 -8.84
N TYR A 104 -0.72 -3.78 -9.81
CA TYR A 104 0.36 -4.70 -10.12
C TYR A 104 1.63 -3.97 -10.56
N ALA A 105 1.50 -2.94 -11.40
CA ALA A 105 2.62 -2.13 -11.85
C ALA A 105 3.29 -1.39 -10.69
N ALA A 106 2.51 -0.80 -9.77
CA ALA A 106 3.04 -0.15 -8.57
C ALA A 106 3.77 -1.14 -7.64
N VAL A 107 3.21 -2.34 -7.41
CA VAL A 107 3.89 -3.39 -6.62
C VAL A 107 5.22 -3.78 -7.26
N ARG A 108 5.24 -4.01 -8.58
CA ARG A 108 6.47 -4.37 -9.28
C ARG A 108 7.54 -3.30 -9.23
N GLU A 109 7.15 -2.03 -9.37
CA GLU A 109 8.04 -0.89 -9.24
C GLU A 109 8.71 -0.86 -7.86
N PHE A 110 7.91 -0.87 -6.78
CA PHE A 110 8.47 -0.84 -5.43
C PHE A 110 9.25 -2.10 -5.07
N HIS A 111 8.87 -3.26 -5.59
CA HIS A 111 9.62 -4.50 -5.38
C HIS A 111 10.99 -4.46 -6.09
N ALA A 112 11.05 -3.88 -7.28
CA ALA A 112 12.33 -3.65 -7.96
C ALA A 112 13.22 -2.70 -7.15
N ASP A 113 12.69 -1.58 -6.67
CA ASP A 113 13.43 -0.62 -5.84
C ASP A 113 13.94 -1.23 -4.52
N ALA A 114 13.10 -2.05 -3.87
CA ALA A 114 13.48 -2.78 -2.66
C ALA A 114 14.60 -3.80 -2.92
N SER A 115 14.58 -4.47 -4.08
CA SER A 115 15.64 -5.41 -4.48
C SER A 115 16.97 -4.73 -4.80
N LEU A 116 16.94 -3.44 -5.12
CA LEU A 116 18.12 -2.62 -5.42
C LEU A 116 18.72 -1.95 -4.19
N THR A 117 17.99 -1.90 -3.07
CA THR A 117 18.46 -1.34 -1.80
C THR A 117 18.93 -2.48 -0.89
N PRO A 118 20.20 -2.55 -0.47
CA PRO A 118 20.65 -3.57 0.47
C PRO A 118 19.81 -3.50 1.75
N ALA A 119 19.22 -4.63 2.15
CA ALA A 119 18.35 -4.73 3.32
C ALA A 119 19.07 -4.22 4.57
N ALA A 120 18.76 -3.00 5.01
CA ALA A 120 19.15 -2.51 6.32
C ALA A 120 18.35 -3.31 7.36
N ALA A 121 19.03 -4.33 7.90
CA ALA A 121 18.78 -5.06 9.14
C ALA A 121 17.31 -5.16 9.59
N ALA A 122 16.75 -6.36 9.42
CA ALA A 122 15.60 -6.83 10.19
C ALA A 122 15.84 -6.59 11.69
N HIS A 123 15.17 -5.60 12.27
CA HIS A 123 15.10 -5.44 13.72
C HIS A 123 13.98 -6.36 14.25
N HIS A 124 14.24 -7.67 14.25
CA HIS A 124 13.52 -8.59 15.12
C HIS A 124 14.14 -8.45 16.51
N GLY A 125 13.47 -7.69 17.38
CA GLY A 125 13.91 -7.44 18.75
C GLY A 125 12.70 -7.33 19.67
N GLN A 126 12.25 -8.49 20.13
CA GLN A 126 11.79 -8.81 21.49
C GLN A 126 11.10 -7.69 22.30
N HIS A 127 9.83 -7.91 22.63
CA HIS A 127 9.34 -7.53 23.95
C HIS A 127 8.55 -8.69 24.56
N ALA A 128 9.17 -9.25 25.59
CA ALA A 128 8.53 -9.90 26.73
C ALA A 128 7.77 -8.87 27.57
#